data_AF-A0ABD6UD31-F1
#
_entry.id   AF-A0ABD6UD31-F1
#
_cell.length_a   1.000
_cell.length_b   1.000
_cell.length_c   1.000
_cell.angle_alpha   90.00
_cell.angle_beta   90.00
_cell.angle_gamma   90.00
#
_symmetry.space_group_name_H-M   'P 1'
#
loop_
_entity.id
_entity.type
_entity.pdbx_description
1 polymer ?
#
loop_
_entity_poly.entity_id
_entity_poly.type
_entity_poly.pdbx_seq_one_letter_code
_entity_poly.pdbx_strand_id
1 'polypeptide(L)'
;MTEQTQSPVKPWYKQFWPWFILFLLGYSVVQGLTLLTIATKNPPGLISDDYYDVGKGINQSLEREKLAERLQLHGELVLDNTTGVATLSLEGNSRPQQIVLNLISPTQPERDRRVILQPNADGQYHGQMVDQVSGRRFVELLGQEGSQNWRLFEEENITDGQTIMIGDNPSY
;
A
#
# COMPACT_ATOMS: atom_id res chain seq x y z
N MET A 1 -46.48 -30.85 73.51
CA MET A 1 -45.19 -30.13 73.46
C MET A 1 -44.27 -30.96 72.56
N THR A 2 -44.11 -30.60 71.29
CA THR A 2 -43.21 -31.34 70.37
C THR A 2 -41.90 -30.58 70.27
N GLU A 3 -40.83 -31.16 70.82
CA GLU A 3 -39.46 -30.64 70.69
C GLU A 3 -39.01 -30.77 69.24
N GLN A 4 -38.72 -29.65 68.59
CA GLN A 4 -38.04 -29.64 67.30
C GLN A 4 -36.53 -29.77 67.56
N THR A 5 -35.97 -30.96 67.33
CA THR A 5 -34.52 -31.16 67.26
C THR A 5 -33.96 -30.37 66.06
N GLN A 6 -33.25 -29.28 66.35
CA GLN A 6 -32.48 -28.54 65.34
C GLN A 6 -31.34 -29.42 64.82
N SER A 7 -31.39 -29.78 63.54
CA SER A 7 -30.29 -30.46 62.86
C SER A 7 -29.02 -29.59 62.86
N PRO A 8 -27.83 -30.14 63.17
CA PRO A 8 -26.61 -29.36 63.23
C PRO A 8 -26.24 -28.78 61.86
N VAL A 9 -26.09 -27.46 61.78
CA VAL A 9 -25.67 -26.76 60.57
C VAL A 9 -24.24 -27.18 60.21
N LYS A 10 -24.04 -27.72 59.02
CA LYS A 10 -22.69 -28.08 58.53
C LYS A 10 -21.84 -26.82 58.33
N PRO A 11 -20.54 -26.85 58.69
CA PRO A 11 -19.62 -25.73 58.47
C PRO A 11 -19.60 -25.28 57.00
N TRP A 12 -19.53 -23.98 56.76
CA TRP A 12 -19.67 -23.37 55.42
C TRP A 12 -18.68 -23.93 54.39
N TYR A 13 -17.43 -24.20 54.78
CA TYR A 13 -16.38 -24.72 53.90
C TYR A 13 -16.60 -26.18 53.46
N LYS A 14 -17.54 -26.90 54.10
CA LYS A 14 -17.95 -28.27 53.68
C LYS A 14 -19.14 -28.24 52.72
N GLN A 15 -19.69 -27.06 52.43
CA GLN A 15 -20.80 -26.91 51.50
C GLN A 15 -20.26 -26.71 50.08
N PHE A 16 -20.94 -27.26 49.09
CA PHE A 16 -20.55 -27.16 47.67
C PHE A 16 -20.68 -25.72 47.14
N TRP A 17 -21.76 -25.03 47.50
CA TRP A 17 -22.13 -23.73 46.94
C TRP A 17 -21.06 -22.62 47.09
N PRO A 18 -20.41 -22.43 48.26
CA PRO A 18 -19.34 -21.46 48.39
C PRO A 18 -18.18 -21.70 47.43
N TRP A 19 -17.77 -22.96 47.23
CA TRP A 19 -16.70 -23.32 46.31
C TRP A 19 -17.10 -23.14 44.85
N PHE A 20 -18.35 -23.44 44.49
CA PHE A 20 -18.86 -23.21 43.14
C PHE A 20 -18.85 -21.71 42.77
N ILE A 21 -19.27 -20.84 43.69
CA ILE A 21 -19.24 -19.39 43.49
C ILE A 21 -17.79 -18.89 43.37
N LEU A 22 -16.89 -19.34 44.26
CA LEU A 22 -15.47 -18.99 44.19
C LEU A 22 -14.83 -19.43 42.87
N PHE A 23 -15.20 -20.62 42.37
CA PHE A 23 -14.73 -21.10 41.08
C PHE A 23 -15.20 -20.20 39.93
N LEU A 24 -16.48 -19.82 39.88
CA LEU A 24 -17.01 -18.91 38.85
C LEU A 24 -16.30 -17.55 38.89
N LEU A 25 -16.09 -17.00 40.09
CA LEU A 25 -15.36 -15.73 40.25
C LEU A 25 -13.92 -15.85 39.77
N GLY A 26 -13.21 -16.91 40.16
CA GLY A 26 -11.83 -17.16 39.72
C GLY A 26 -11.72 -17.38 38.21
N TYR A 27 -12.66 -18.12 37.62
CA TYR A 27 -12.71 -18.37 36.19
C TYR A 27 -12.89 -17.08 35.37
N SER A 28 -13.74 -16.16 35.84
CA SER A 28 -13.93 -14.85 35.21
C SER A 28 -12.63 -14.02 35.18
N VAL A 29 -11.88 -14.01 36.28
CA VAL A 29 -10.58 -13.32 36.37
C VAL A 29 -9.56 -13.91 35.39
N VAL A 30 -9.48 -15.25 35.30
CA VAL A 30 -8.58 -15.94 34.36
C VAL A 30 -8.94 -15.63 32.90
N GLN A 31 -10.23 -15.63 32.56
CA GLN A 31 -10.70 -15.24 31.22
C GLN A 31 -10.34 -13.79 30.89
N GLY A 32 -10.56 -12.85 31.82
CA GLY A 32 -10.19 -11.44 31.64
C GLY A 32 -8.69 -11.26 31.39
N LEU A 33 -7.84 -11.94 32.17
CA LEU A 33 -6.39 -11.91 31.99
C LEU A 33 -5.95 -12.53 30.65
N THR A 34 -6.62 -13.60 30.21
CA THR A 34 -6.33 -14.24 28.93
C THR A 34 -6.66 -13.29 27.78
N LEU A 35 -7.82 -12.64 27.83
CA LEU A 35 -8.24 -11.66 26.83
C LEU A 35 -7.30 -10.45 26.80
N LEU A 36 -6.91 -9.94 27.98
CA LEU A 36 -5.91 -8.88 28.11
C LEU A 36 -4.56 -9.28 27.51
N THR A 37 -4.13 -10.52 27.75
CA THR A 37 -2.88 -11.05 27.19
C THR A 37 -2.95 -11.17 25.67
N ILE A 38 -4.08 -11.62 25.12
CA ILE A 38 -4.31 -11.71 23.68
C ILE A 38 -4.31 -10.31 23.06
N ALA A 39 -4.99 -9.34 23.66
CA ALA A 39 -5.06 -7.95 23.19
C ALA A 39 -3.71 -7.22 23.25
N THR A 40 -2.87 -7.53 24.24
CA THR A 40 -1.51 -6.96 24.35
C THR A 40 -0.50 -7.64 23.43
N LYS A 41 -0.65 -8.94 23.15
CA LYS A 41 0.21 -9.68 22.20
C LYS A 41 -0.22 -9.55 20.74
N ASN A 42 -1.47 -9.19 20.48
CA ASN A 42 -2.01 -8.87 19.17
C ASN A 42 -2.65 -7.49 19.25
N PRO A 43 -1.87 -6.40 19.30
CA PRO A 43 -2.45 -5.09 19.07
C PRO A 43 -3.17 -5.17 17.72
N PRO A 44 -4.50 -4.96 17.64
CA PRO A 44 -5.10 -4.67 16.35
C PRO A 44 -4.30 -3.51 15.79
N GLY A 45 -3.79 -3.65 14.57
CA GLY A 45 -2.93 -2.64 13.96
C GLY A 45 -3.52 -1.26 14.25
N LEU A 46 -2.79 -0.46 15.01
CA LEU A 46 -3.20 0.89 15.39
C LEU A 46 -3.30 1.70 14.08
N ILE A 47 -4.46 1.65 13.45
CA ILE A 47 -4.85 2.54 12.35
C ILE A 47 -5.05 3.89 13.02
N SER A 48 -3.97 4.63 13.26
CA SER A 48 -4.08 6.00 13.74
C SER A 48 -2.89 6.90 13.42
N ASP A 49 -1.72 6.37 13.05
CA ASP A 49 -0.59 7.21 12.62
C ASP A 49 -0.37 7.13 11.10
N ASP A 50 -0.47 5.94 10.49
CA ASP A 50 -0.32 5.79 9.04
C ASP A 50 -1.40 6.52 8.23
N TYR A 51 -2.62 6.73 8.75
CA TYR A 51 -3.68 7.37 7.95
C TYR A 51 -3.39 8.84 7.63
N TYR A 52 -2.68 9.56 8.51
CA TYR A 52 -2.33 10.97 8.28
C TYR A 52 -1.13 11.10 7.32
N ASP A 53 -0.19 10.16 7.36
CA ASP A 53 0.96 10.13 6.46
C ASP A 53 0.63 9.52 5.08
N VAL A 54 -0.32 8.59 5.02
CA VAL A 54 -0.94 8.12 3.76
C VAL A 54 -1.64 9.28 3.06
N GLY A 55 -2.37 10.12 3.80
CA GLY A 55 -2.98 11.34 3.26
C GLY A 55 -1.97 12.30 2.65
N LYS A 56 -0.79 12.50 3.26
CA LYS A 56 0.28 13.35 2.70
C LYS A 56 0.88 12.76 1.44
N GLY A 57 1.13 11.45 1.41
CA GLY A 57 1.63 10.75 0.22
C GLY A 57 0.67 10.87 -0.97
N ILE A 58 -0.63 10.66 -0.71
CA ILE A 58 -1.70 10.82 -1.71
C ILE A 58 -1.82 12.29 -2.16
N ASN A 59 -1.78 13.26 -1.25
CA ASN A 59 -1.86 14.68 -1.64
C ASN A 59 -0.65 15.09 -2.48
N GLN A 60 0.54 14.62 -2.11
CA GLN A 60 1.76 14.90 -2.86
C GLN A 60 1.75 14.22 -4.23
N SER A 61 1.15 13.05 -4.39
CA SER A 61 0.98 12.43 -5.71
C SER A 61 -0.04 13.17 -6.57
N LEU A 62 -1.17 13.58 -5.98
CA LEU A 62 -2.20 14.38 -6.65
C LEU A 62 -1.65 15.75 -7.10
N GLU A 63 -0.81 16.41 -6.30
CA GLU A 63 -0.15 17.66 -6.69
C GLU A 63 0.80 17.47 -7.88
N ARG A 64 1.51 16.35 -7.93
CA ARG A 64 2.41 15.99 -9.04
C ARG A 64 1.63 15.70 -10.34
N GLU A 65 0.50 15.00 -10.23
CA GLU A 65 -0.40 14.74 -11.38
C GLU A 65 -1.05 16.03 -11.89
N LYS A 66 -1.57 16.88 -11.00
CA LYS A 66 -2.08 18.21 -11.40
C LYS A 66 -1.00 19.09 -12.03
N LEU A 67 0.26 18.95 -11.61
CA LEU A 67 1.35 19.64 -12.29
C LEU A 67 1.55 19.08 -13.71
N ALA A 68 1.51 17.76 -13.89
CA ALA A 68 1.58 17.14 -15.21
C ALA A 68 0.45 17.62 -16.14
N GLU A 69 -0.78 17.69 -15.63
CA GLU A 69 -1.94 18.22 -16.36
C GLU A 69 -1.74 19.70 -16.77
N ARG A 70 -1.29 20.55 -15.84
CA ARG A 70 -1.00 21.97 -16.13
C ARG A 70 0.11 22.15 -17.15
N LEU A 71 1.08 21.24 -17.16
CA LEU A 71 2.15 21.18 -18.13
C LEU A 71 1.72 20.51 -19.45
N GLN A 72 0.48 20.01 -19.53
CA GLN A 72 -0.09 19.31 -20.68
C GLN A 72 0.75 18.10 -21.12
N LEU A 73 1.26 17.36 -20.15
CA LEU A 73 2.17 16.25 -20.40
C LEU A 73 1.42 15.02 -20.88
N HIS A 74 1.88 14.47 -21.98
CA HIS A 74 1.43 13.18 -22.53
C HIS A 74 2.67 12.39 -22.95
N GLY A 75 2.65 11.08 -22.78
CA GLY A 75 3.78 10.21 -23.05
C GLY A 75 3.40 9.04 -23.94
N GLU A 76 4.16 8.81 -25.01
CA GLU A 76 4.12 7.55 -25.76
C GLU A 76 5.30 6.69 -25.33
N LEU A 77 5.03 5.60 -24.61
CA LEU A 77 6.02 4.67 -24.10
C LEU A 77 6.02 3.38 -24.90
N VAL A 78 7.19 2.96 -25.37
CA VAL A 78 7.42 1.66 -26.00
C VAL A 78 8.46 0.91 -25.18
N LEU A 79 8.16 -0.33 -24.83
CA LEU A 79 9.07 -1.24 -24.13
C LEU A 79 9.43 -2.40 -25.06
N ASP A 80 10.70 -2.47 -25.45
CA ASP A 80 11.23 -3.53 -26.30
C ASP A 80 11.99 -4.54 -25.44
N ASN A 81 11.39 -5.72 -25.23
CA ASN A 81 11.99 -6.81 -24.47
C ASN A 81 13.06 -7.58 -25.25
N THR A 82 13.18 -7.36 -26.56
CA THR A 82 14.21 -7.96 -27.41
C THR A 82 15.50 -7.17 -27.31
N THR A 83 15.43 -5.84 -27.41
CA THR A 83 16.60 -4.96 -27.28
C THR A 83 16.88 -4.54 -25.84
N GLY A 84 15.90 -4.67 -24.94
CA GLY A 84 15.97 -4.21 -23.56
C GLY A 84 15.86 -2.69 -23.43
N VAL A 85 15.33 -1.99 -24.43
CA VAL A 85 15.25 -0.52 -24.45
C VAL A 85 13.84 -0.06 -24.16
N ALA A 86 13.72 0.89 -23.24
CA ALA A 86 12.51 1.69 -23.04
C ALA A 86 12.67 3.01 -23.79
N THR A 87 11.69 3.33 -24.65
CA THR A 87 11.65 4.56 -25.43
C THR A 87 10.40 5.35 -25.08
N LEU A 88 10.57 6.60 -24.69
CA LEU A 88 9.49 7.51 -24.34
C LEU A 88 9.54 8.75 -25.24
N SER A 89 8.46 9.02 -25.96
CA SER A 89 8.19 10.34 -26.54
C SER A 89 7.37 11.13 -25.52
N LEU A 90 7.91 12.24 -25.02
CA LEU A 90 7.19 13.12 -24.08
C LEU A 90 6.75 14.39 -24.80
N GLU A 91 5.45 14.65 -24.78
CA GLU A 91 4.85 15.89 -25.26
C GLU A 91 4.48 16.82 -24.09
N GLY A 92 4.30 18.10 -24.41
CA GLY A 92 3.93 19.13 -23.45
C GLY A 92 5.08 20.07 -23.05
N ASN A 93 4.88 20.78 -21.94
CA ASN A 93 5.69 21.93 -21.53
C ASN A 93 6.75 21.58 -20.45
N SER A 94 7.30 20.37 -20.48
CA SER A 94 8.43 19.98 -19.63
C SER A 94 9.45 19.16 -20.40
N ARG A 95 10.74 19.46 -20.20
CA ARG A 95 11.86 18.72 -20.82
C ARG A 95 12.95 18.43 -19.80
N PRO A 96 12.68 17.55 -18.83
CA PRO A 96 13.64 17.23 -17.79
C PRO A 96 14.89 16.56 -18.37
N GLN A 97 16.04 16.69 -17.70
CA GLN A 97 17.26 15.97 -18.10
C GLN A 97 17.19 14.46 -17.79
N GLN A 98 16.19 14.07 -17.00
CA GLN A 98 16.00 12.69 -16.57
C GLN A 98 14.53 12.45 -16.25
N ILE A 99 14.01 11.32 -16.72
CA ILE A 99 12.69 10.81 -16.33
C ILE A 99 12.90 9.47 -15.65
N VAL A 100 12.26 9.26 -14.50
CA VAL A 100 12.23 7.96 -13.84
C VAL A 100 10.96 7.25 -14.29
N LEU A 101 11.13 6.10 -14.92
CA LEU A 101 10.05 5.18 -15.24
C LEU A 101 10.02 4.07 -14.19
N ASN A 102 8.94 3.98 -13.42
CA ASN A 102 8.66 2.85 -12.54
C ASN A 102 7.57 1.97 -13.17
N LEU A 103 7.83 0.67 -13.21
CA LEU A 103 6.93 -0.36 -13.71
C LEU A 103 6.61 -1.27 -12.53
N ILE A 104 5.49 -1.00 -11.86
CA ILE A 104 5.14 -1.61 -10.57
C ILE A 104 4.18 -2.78 -10.81
N SER A 105 4.50 -3.94 -10.25
CA SER A 105 3.63 -5.10 -10.29
C SER A 105 2.50 -4.99 -9.26
N PRO A 106 1.26 -5.39 -9.59
CA PRO A 106 0.16 -5.36 -8.63
C PRO A 106 0.35 -6.22 -7.37
N THR A 107 1.14 -7.30 -7.46
CA THR A 107 1.27 -8.30 -6.38
C THR A 107 2.67 -8.85 -6.16
N GLN A 108 3.64 -8.54 -7.03
CA GLN A 108 4.98 -9.13 -7.05
C GLN A 108 6.05 -8.02 -7.01
N PRO A 109 6.43 -7.50 -5.84
CA PRO A 109 7.40 -6.40 -5.72
C PRO A 109 8.77 -6.73 -6.37
N GLU A 110 9.17 -8.00 -6.38
CA GLU A 110 10.38 -8.49 -7.05
C GLU A 110 10.35 -8.33 -8.58
N ARG A 111 9.17 -8.08 -9.16
CA ARG A 111 8.95 -7.78 -10.58
C ARG A 111 8.85 -6.29 -10.87
N ASP A 112 9.03 -5.45 -9.86
CA ASP A 112 9.07 -4.00 -10.05
C ASP A 112 10.37 -3.62 -10.75
N ARG A 113 10.25 -2.77 -11.77
CA ARG A 113 11.41 -2.30 -12.53
C ARG A 113 11.45 -0.79 -12.50
N ARG A 114 12.66 -0.26 -12.28
CA ARG A 114 12.95 1.16 -12.33
C ARG A 114 13.94 1.40 -13.44
N VAL A 115 13.57 2.24 -14.39
CA VAL A 115 14.37 2.59 -15.56
C VAL A 115 14.62 4.10 -15.52
N ILE A 116 15.87 4.48 -15.70
CA ILE A 116 16.24 5.89 -15.84
C ILE A 116 16.26 6.21 -17.33
N LEU A 117 15.36 7.09 -17.75
CA LEU A 117 15.26 7.56 -19.12
C LEU A 117 16.02 8.88 -19.26
N GLN A 118 16.89 8.97 -20.26
CA GLN A 118 17.69 10.15 -20.56
C GLN A 118 17.34 10.67 -21.96
N PRO A 119 17.32 11.99 -22.17
CA PRO A 119 17.03 12.55 -23.47
C PRO A 119 18.10 12.14 -24.47
N ASN A 120 17.66 11.73 -25.65
CA ASN A 120 18.49 11.41 -26.80
C ASN A 120 18.40 12.56 -27.83
N ALA A 121 19.28 12.54 -28.84
CA ALA A 121 19.40 13.59 -29.86
C ALA A 121 18.09 13.84 -30.65
N ASP A 122 17.25 12.81 -30.78
CA ASP A 122 15.99 12.86 -31.51
C ASP A 122 14.81 13.45 -30.69
N GLY A 123 15.08 13.91 -29.46
CA GLY A 123 14.06 14.48 -28.56
C GLY A 123 13.22 13.44 -27.81
N GLN A 124 13.47 12.15 -28.04
CA GLN A 124 12.94 11.04 -27.25
C GLN A 124 13.82 10.74 -26.04
N TYR A 125 13.26 10.07 -25.03
CA TYR A 125 13.98 9.60 -23.87
C TYR A 125 14.21 8.09 -23.97
N HIS A 126 15.44 7.63 -23.77
CA HIS A 126 15.80 6.22 -23.79
C HIS A 126 16.37 5.76 -22.46
N GLY A 127 16.10 4.51 -22.08
CA GLY A 127 16.72 3.88 -20.93
C GLY A 127 16.82 2.36 -21.10
N GLN A 128 17.78 1.76 -20.41
CA GLN A 128 18.04 0.32 -20.46
C GLN A 128 17.23 -0.39 -19.36
N MET A 129 16.46 -1.40 -19.76
CA MET A 129 15.75 -2.31 -18.87
C MET A 129 16.68 -3.43 -18.44
N VAL A 130 16.60 -3.80 -17.16
CA VAL A 130 17.43 -4.89 -16.61
C VAL A 130 16.84 -6.26 -16.94
N ASP A 131 15.51 -6.36 -16.96
CA ASP A 131 14.79 -7.59 -17.31
C ASP A 131 13.61 -7.26 -18.21
N GLN A 132 13.09 -8.30 -18.87
CA GLN A 132 11.86 -8.22 -19.65
C GLN A 132 10.66 -7.88 -18.77
N VAL A 133 9.79 -7.01 -19.27
CA VAL A 133 8.57 -6.58 -18.58
C VAL A 133 7.35 -7.01 -19.39
N SER A 134 6.39 -7.63 -18.71
CA SER A 134 5.15 -8.11 -19.32
C SER A 134 4.00 -8.21 -18.32
N GLY A 135 2.80 -8.13 -18.88
CA GLY A 135 1.53 -8.21 -18.17
C GLY A 135 1.13 -6.90 -17.50
N ARG A 136 0.09 -6.98 -16.66
CA ARG A 136 -0.46 -5.83 -15.91
C ARG A 136 0.60 -5.13 -15.05
N ARG A 137 0.74 -3.83 -15.21
CA ARG A 137 1.65 -2.95 -14.45
C ARG A 137 1.00 -1.61 -14.18
N PHE A 138 1.37 -1.01 -13.06
CA PHE A 138 1.22 0.43 -12.91
C PHE A 138 2.47 1.09 -13.48
N VAL A 139 2.28 1.93 -14.48
CA VAL A 139 3.31 2.67 -15.19
C VAL A 139 3.36 4.08 -14.60
N GLU A 140 4.48 4.42 -13.98
CA GLU A 140 4.69 5.73 -13.37
C GLU A 140 5.86 6.43 -14.05
N LEU A 141 5.62 7.63 -14.56
CA LEU A 141 6.66 8.54 -15.06
C LEU A 141 6.82 9.70 -14.08
N LEU A 142 8.05 9.91 -13.60
CA LEU A 142 8.40 11.04 -12.74
C LEU A 142 9.45 11.89 -13.43
N GLY A 143 9.12 13.17 -13.61
CA GLY A 143 10.06 14.18 -14.09
C GLY A 143 10.05 15.42 -13.21
N GLN A 144 11.04 16.27 -13.41
CA GLN A 144 11.24 17.50 -12.65
C GLN A 144 11.12 18.72 -13.56
N GLU A 145 10.29 19.68 -13.15
CA GLU A 145 10.17 20.99 -13.78
C GLU A 145 10.51 22.06 -12.74
N GLY A 146 11.66 22.72 -12.90
CA GLY A 146 12.20 23.64 -11.90
C GLY A 146 12.45 22.95 -10.55
N SER A 147 11.78 23.41 -9.49
CA SER A 147 11.87 22.83 -8.14
C SER A 147 10.76 21.82 -7.82
N GLN A 148 9.83 21.59 -8.76
CA GLN A 148 8.68 20.73 -8.56
C GLN A 148 8.81 19.45 -9.38
N ASN A 149 8.22 18.38 -8.87
CA ASN A 149 8.12 17.12 -9.61
C ASN A 149 6.72 16.99 -10.17
N TRP A 150 6.60 16.41 -11.35
CA TRP A 150 5.33 16.00 -11.93
C TRP A 150 5.28 14.48 -12.01
N ARG A 151 4.07 13.95 -12.15
CA ARG A 151 3.82 12.51 -12.26
C ARG A 151 2.78 12.23 -13.33
N LEU A 152 3.07 11.29 -14.21
CA LEU A 152 2.04 10.58 -14.99
C LEU A 152 1.94 9.16 -14.43
N PHE A 153 0.72 8.67 -14.23
CA PHE A 153 0.49 7.38 -13.59
C PHE A 153 -0.74 6.70 -14.19
N GLU A 154 -0.53 5.53 -14.78
CA GLU A 154 -1.62 4.75 -15.39
C GLU A 154 -1.42 3.26 -15.15
N GLU A 155 -2.51 2.51 -15.26
CA GLU A 155 -2.50 1.06 -15.19
C GLU A 155 -2.60 0.48 -16.60
N GLU A 156 -1.61 -0.30 -17.00
CA GLU A 156 -1.48 -0.77 -18.37
C GLU A 156 -1.12 -2.26 -18.44
N ASN A 157 -1.55 -2.91 -19.51
CA ASN A 157 -1.17 -4.30 -19.78
C ASN A 157 -0.03 -4.34 -20.78
N ILE A 158 1.19 -4.56 -20.28
CA ILE A 158 2.40 -4.46 -21.09
C ILE A 158 2.57 -5.69 -21.97
N THR A 159 2.56 -5.44 -23.27
CA THR A 159 2.94 -6.40 -24.31
C THR A 159 4.20 -5.91 -25.01
N ASP A 160 5.06 -6.84 -25.43
CA ASP A 160 6.33 -6.51 -26.09
C ASP A 160 6.12 -5.65 -27.35
N GLY A 161 6.83 -4.53 -27.45
CA GLY A 161 6.78 -3.61 -28.59
C GLY A 161 5.47 -2.83 -28.75
N GLN A 162 4.53 -2.94 -27.80
CA GLN A 162 3.29 -2.19 -27.82
C GLN A 162 3.53 -0.73 -27.40
N THR A 163 2.95 0.22 -28.15
CA THR A 163 2.88 1.63 -27.73
C THR A 163 1.83 1.79 -26.64
N ILE A 164 2.25 2.40 -25.54
CA ILE A 164 1.43 2.73 -24.38
C ILE A 164 1.30 4.26 -24.34
N MET A 165 0.07 4.75 -24.40
CA MET A 165 -0.22 6.18 -24.23
C MET A 165 -0.41 6.44 -22.73
N ILE A 166 0.16 7.53 -22.22
CA ILE A 166 0.09 7.90 -20.80
C ILE A 166 -0.24 9.38 -20.70
N GLY A 167 -1.24 9.74 -19.88
CA GLY A 167 -1.71 11.11 -19.67
C GLY A 167 -2.94 11.48 -20.49
N ASP A 168 -3.54 10.54 -21.23
CA ASP A 168 -4.71 10.79 -22.10
C ASP A 168 -6.04 10.80 -21.33
N ASN A 169 -6.09 10.21 -20.13
CA ASN A 169 -7.32 10.08 -19.36
C ASN A 169 -7.26 10.95 -18.08
N PRO A 170 -8.23 11.86 -17.84
CA PRO A 170 -8.27 12.61 -16.59
C PRO A 170 -8.46 11.64 -15.41
N SER A 171 -7.52 11.66 -14.47
CA SER A 171 -7.65 10.97 -13.18
C SER A 171 -8.92 11.47 -12.46
N TYR A 172 -9.95 10.62 -12.37
CA TYR A 172 -11.26 10.93 -11.77
C TYR A 172 -11.19 11.17 -10.25
#